data_AF-A0A067CZ91-F1
#
_entry.id   AF-A0A067CZ91-F1
#
_cell.length_a   1.000
_cell.length_b   1.000
_cell.length_c   1.000
_cell.angle_alpha   90.00
_cell.angle_beta   90.00
_cell.angle_gamma   90.00
#
_symmetry.space_group_name_H-M   'P 1'
#
loop_
_entity.id
_entity.type
_entity.pdbx_description
1 polymer ?
#
loop_
_entity_poly.entity_id
_entity_poly.type
_entity_poly.pdbx_seq_one_letter_code
_entity_poly.pdbx_strand_id
1 'polypeptide(L)'
;MTRHLDSFVCPITHDVMADPVVTMDGHSYERSAIAEWIRTSRETAPGGQVTSPATNLPLRSLQLIPNLALKRSIEEYRNERPSSRGASPVARAVSAVAVAPPLRRTEALPEVGFFVYRANVALAVYSRPSFGPPVRSRSNGNAVTLPAGELVVVTKRVYGTASNHVFLLLAATNESALSNRYICEQQEHAPYTAVAVRATTTPERATYAATEVSLFYCRPTTSRSSLFTPNELLQANNFVASDLRVRDPVTHDVFIRLDNCTMWLPLRCLRLYTANTTRTIIKVSTPTNLYRNIYTWPHSTVLATLPVNHLVATTMYVAASNGSLYARISYDDAVGWCCLRQSDILPQCPPRLAEQAAGRSIPVAIVRGNSYLLVLNEVQDDGSIEQNIEYDWLPPDMERQINNCIAKGRHVTHAALGPNDEWYISGTKPDGSGAHCWASENVSDAFLEQMSINCRVAFGRNGRFALVDDVDDAAEARGLSYALEEALFNARKIHTFGFDRNNGFFVKHSGGVHADNIPHWFKSDVLAATPERGNGALVSASKWAHDYVVIYEHWFATNDGPEDMVDALGEFYNRHLDVRNDRRRLIQRYHELA
;
A
#
# COMPACT_ATOMS: atom_id res chain seq x y z
N MET A 1 71.37 -10.31 -15.64
CA MET A 1 70.08 -10.15 -14.92
C MET A 1 68.96 -10.04 -15.94
N THR A 2 68.24 -11.14 -16.16
CA THR A 2 67.11 -11.20 -17.11
C THR A 2 65.92 -10.49 -16.46
N ARG A 3 65.53 -9.31 -16.95
CA ARG A 3 64.35 -8.59 -16.42
C ARG A 3 63.09 -9.35 -16.84
N HIS A 4 62.33 -9.92 -15.92
CA HIS A 4 60.98 -10.44 -16.18
C HIS A 4 59.95 -9.37 -15.80
N LEU A 5 58.72 -9.46 -16.32
CA LEU A 5 57.63 -8.61 -15.85
C LEU A 5 57.25 -9.03 -14.42
N ASP A 6 57.06 -8.06 -13.52
CA ASP A 6 56.74 -8.34 -12.11
C ASP A 6 55.45 -9.16 -11.96
N SER A 7 54.51 -9.02 -12.91
CA SER A 7 53.27 -9.80 -12.98
C SER A 7 53.47 -11.29 -13.28
N PHE A 8 54.66 -11.70 -13.74
CA PHE A 8 54.99 -13.11 -14.05
C PHE A 8 55.70 -13.81 -12.89
N VAL A 9 56.13 -13.06 -11.88
CA VAL A 9 56.93 -13.57 -10.76
C VAL A 9 56.00 -13.99 -9.62
N CYS A 10 56.20 -15.18 -9.09
CA CYS A 10 55.45 -15.65 -7.94
C CYS A 10 55.88 -14.86 -6.68
N PRO A 11 54.92 -14.32 -5.89
CA PRO A 11 55.26 -13.63 -4.64
C PRO A 11 55.92 -14.50 -3.57
N ILE A 12 55.84 -15.84 -3.66
CA ILE A 12 56.44 -16.78 -2.70
C ILE A 12 57.84 -17.20 -3.14
N THR A 13 57.98 -17.67 -4.39
CA THR A 13 59.27 -18.20 -4.89
C THR A 13 60.18 -17.12 -5.41
N HIS A 14 59.65 -15.92 -5.66
CA HIS A 14 60.33 -14.81 -6.33
C HIS A 14 60.93 -15.19 -7.71
N ASP A 15 60.38 -16.24 -8.34
CA ASP A 15 60.75 -16.69 -9.68
C ASP A 15 59.52 -16.72 -10.61
N VAL A 16 59.75 -16.79 -11.92
CA VAL A 16 58.71 -16.81 -12.95
C VAL A 16 57.85 -18.06 -12.81
N MET A 17 56.54 -17.87 -12.65
CA MET A 17 55.56 -18.95 -12.51
C MET A 17 55.56 -19.87 -13.74
N ALA A 18 55.67 -21.17 -13.54
CA ALA A 18 55.47 -22.20 -14.54
C ALA A 18 54.02 -22.70 -14.56
N ASP A 19 53.36 -22.77 -13.40
CA ASP A 19 51.95 -23.16 -13.28
C ASP A 19 51.17 -22.17 -12.38
N PRO A 20 50.84 -20.98 -12.90
CA PRO A 20 50.18 -19.94 -12.12
C PRO A 20 48.75 -20.33 -11.72
N VAL A 21 48.44 -20.19 -10.44
CA VAL A 21 47.11 -20.37 -9.85
C VAL A 21 46.70 -19.14 -9.06
N VAL A 22 45.39 -18.84 -9.04
CA VAL A 22 44.80 -17.71 -8.33
C VAL A 22 44.07 -18.18 -7.08
N THR A 23 44.27 -17.48 -5.98
CA THR A 23 43.50 -17.59 -4.74
C THR A 23 42.36 -16.56 -4.70
N MET A 24 41.41 -16.69 -3.75
CA MET A 24 40.21 -15.83 -3.68
C MET A 24 40.46 -14.33 -3.43
N ASP A 25 41.67 -13.96 -3.04
CA ASP A 25 42.12 -12.57 -2.92
C ASP A 25 42.55 -11.97 -4.28
N GLY A 26 42.55 -12.75 -5.36
CA GLY A 26 42.84 -12.30 -6.72
C GLY A 26 44.32 -12.34 -7.10
N HIS A 27 45.22 -12.79 -6.22
CA HIS A 27 46.65 -12.88 -6.51
C HIS A 27 47.02 -14.23 -7.13
N SER A 28 48.04 -14.22 -8.02
CA SER A 28 48.56 -15.42 -8.67
C SER A 28 49.86 -15.91 -8.01
N TYR A 29 49.99 -17.22 -7.85
CA TYR A 29 51.15 -17.89 -7.27
C TYR A 29 51.54 -19.11 -8.10
N GLU A 30 52.79 -19.57 -7.95
CA GLU A 30 53.19 -20.89 -8.42
C GLU A 30 52.44 -21.97 -7.63
N ARG A 31 51.82 -22.93 -8.32
CA ARG A 31 50.93 -23.92 -7.70
C ARG A 31 51.61 -24.67 -6.55
N SER A 32 52.82 -25.15 -6.77
CA SER A 32 53.55 -25.94 -5.76
C SER A 32 53.85 -25.11 -4.51
N ALA A 33 54.23 -23.84 -4.69
CA ALA A 33 54.60 -22.95 -3.61
C ALA A 33 53.40 -22.54 -2.74
N ILE A 34 52.26 -22.19 -3.34
CA ILE A 34 51.06 -21.82 -2.56
C ILE A 34 50.41 -23.04 -1.90
N ALA A 35 50.47 -24.22 -2.52
CA ALA A 35 49.99 -25.45 -1.90
C ALA A 35 50.80 -25.80 -0.64
N GLU A 36 52.13 -25.65 -0.72
CA GLU A 36 53.03 -25.87 0.41
C GLU A 36 52.88 -24.82 1.51
N TRP A 37 52.66 -23.56 1.13
CA TRP A 37 52.32 -22.49 2.07
C TRP A 37 51.03 -22.80 2.84
N ILE A 38 49.95 -23.18 2.14
CA ILE A 38 48.66 -23.54 2.77
C ILE A 38 48.85 -24.71 3.74
N ARG A 39 49.62 -25.73 3.35
CA ARG A 39 49.90 -26.90 4.19
C ARG A 39 50.66 -26.51 5.46
N THR A 40 51.77 -25.78 5.30
CA THR A 40 52.63 -25.36 6.42
C THR A 40 51.92 -24.39 7.36
N SER A 41 51.14 -23.44 6.83
CA SER A 41 50.37 -22.48 7.65
C SER A 41 49.28 -23.17 8.47
N ARG A 42 48.64 -24.24 7.96
CA ARG A 42 47.67 -25.02 8.73
C ARG A 42 48.30 -25.75 9.92
N GLU A 43 49.55 -26.19 9.79
CA GLU A 43 50.27 -26.93 10.83
C GLU A 43 50.88 -26.00 11.89
N THR A 44 51.25 -24.77 11.51
CA THR A 44 52.07 -23.87 12.35
C THR A 44 51.33 -22.63 12.89
N ALA A 45 50.18 -22.25 12.33
CA ALA A 45 49.44 -21.06 12.77
C ALA A 45 48.42 -21.36 13.89
N PRO A 46 48.28 -20.48 14.91
CA PRO A 46 47.25 -20.61 15.94
C PRO A 46 45.84 -20.66 15.31
N GLY A 47 45.09 -21.73 15.56
CA GLY A 47 43.74 -21.91 15.01
C GLY A 47 43.68 -22.35 13.54
N GLY A 48 44.81 -22.77 12.95
CA GLY A 48 44.86 -23.29 11.57
C GLY A 48 44.53 -22.26 10.49
N GLN A 49 44.62 -20.97 10.81
CA GLN A 49 44.28 -19.88 9.91
C GLN A 49 45.37 -19.68 8.86
N VAL A 50 44.99 -19.74 7.58
CA VAL A 50 45.90 -19.54 6.46
C VAL A 50 45.73 -18.14 5.90
N THR A 51 46.85 -17.44 5.71
CA THR A 51 46.90 -16.08 5.15
C THR A 51 47.48 -16.08 3.74
N SER A 52 47.15 -15.04 2.98
CA SER A 52 47.71 -14.77 1.66
C SER A 52 49.17 -14.33 1.78
N PRO A 53 50.12 -14.96 1.04
CA PRO A 53 51.51 -14.52 1.02
C PRO A 53 51.72 -13.12 0.44
N ALA A 54 50.79 -12.61 -0.37
CA ALA A 54 50.94 -11.31 -1.02
C ALA A 54 50.35 -10.16 -0.19
N THR A 55 49.33 -10.44 0.63
CA THR A 55 48.59 -9.41 1.39
C THR A 55 48.65 -9.58 2.89
N ASN A 56 49.15 -10.73 3.39
CA ASN A 56 49.12 -11.15 4.79
C ASN A 56 47.71 -11.20 5.42
N LEU A 57 46.64 -11.13 4.62
CA LEU A 57 45.26 -11.22 5.08
C LEU A 57 44.75 -12.67 5.06
N PRO A 58 43.78 -13.05 5.91
CA PRO A 58 43.20 -14.39 5.92
C PRO A 58 42.56 -14.78 4.59
N LEU A 59 42.94 -15.94 4.05
CA LEU A 59 42.30 -16.50 2.85
C LEU A 59 40.94 -17.10 3.23
N ARG A 60 39.86 -16.53 2.69
CA ARG A 60 38.49 -16.99 2.95
C ARG A 60 38.17 -18.36 2.34
N SER A 61 38.97 -18.80 1.36
CA SER A 61 38.91 -20.14 0.77
C SER A 61 40.31 -20.55 0.32
N LEU A 62 40.57 -21.84 0.36
CA LEU A 62 41.86 -22.45 -0.01
C LEU A 62 41.81 -23.15 -1.37
N GLN A 63 40.75 -22.87 -2.14
CA GLN A 63 40.61 -23.34 -3.51
C GLN A 63 41.59 -22.60 -4.42
N LEU A 64 42.40 -23.35 -5.18
CA LEU A 64 43.35 -22.83 -6.16
C LEU A 64 42.77 -22.94 -7.57
N ILE A 65 42.53 -21.80 -8.22
CA ILE A 65 41.95 -21.75 -9.56
C ILE A 65 43.08 -21.57 -10.59
N PRO A 66 43.23 -22.45 -11.60
CA PRO A 66 44.29 -22.28 -12.62
C PRO A 66 44.15 -20.95 -13.39
N ASN A 67 45.24 -20.18 -13.47
CA ASN A 67 45.28 -18.94 -14.25
C ASN A 67 45.86 -19.21 -15.65
N LEU A 68 45.02 -19.81 -16.51
CA LEU A 68 45.42 -20.23 -17.85
C LEU A 68 45.83 -19.06 -18.76
N ALA A 69 45.27 -17.86 -18.52
CA ALA A 69 45.64 -16.66 -19.26
C ALA A 69 47.09 -16.24 -18.94
N LEU A 70 47.43 -16.14 -17.65
CA LEU A 70 48.78 -15.80 -17.22
C LEU A 70 49.81 -16.86 -17.64
N LYS A 71 49.43 -18.14 -17.58
CA LYS A 71 50.28 -19.24 -18.05
C LYS A 71 50.67 -19.08 -19.52
N ARG A 72 49.68 -18.82 -20.39
CA ARG A 72 49.90 -18.57 -21.82
C ARG A 72 50.78 -17.34 -22.06
N SER A 73 50.53 -16.24 -21.35
CA SER A 73 51.35 -15.02 -21.48
C SER A 73 52.81 -15.24 -21.06
N ILE A 74 53.08 -16.06 -20.04
CA ILE A 74 54.44 -16.42 -19.62
C ILE A 74 55.12 -17.31 -20.67
N GLU A 75 54.40 -18.28 -21.24
CA GLU A 75 54.89 -19.16 -22.30
C GLU A 75 55.24 -18.39 -23.58
N GLU A 76 54.36 -17.48 -24.01
CA GLU A 76 54.61 -16.56 -25.13
C GLU A 76 55.86 -15.70 -24.87
N TYR A 77 55.97 -15.11 -23.67
CA TYR A 77 57.13 -14.30 -23.28
C TYR A 77 58.46 -15.09 -23.22
N ARG A 78 58.42 -16.38 -22.86
CA ARG A 78 59.60 -17.26 -22.91
C ARG A 78 60.01 -17.58 -24.35
N ASN A 79 59.05 -17.74 -25.24
CA ASN A 79 59.28 -18.06 -26.65
C ASN A 79 59.80 -16.87 -27.47
N GLU A 80 59.53 -15.63 -27.04
CA GLU A 80 60.01 -14.40 -27.68
C GLU A 80 61.47 -14.03 -27.33
N ARG A 81 62.13 -14.76 -26.43
CA ARG A 81 63.55 -14.52 -26.06
C ARG A 81 64.49 -15.53 -26.75
N PRO A 82 65.28 -15.13 -27.75
CA PRO A 82 66.29 -16.00 -28.33
C PRO A 82 67.46 -16.17 -27.34
N SER A 83 67.63 -17.37 -26.80
CA SER A 83 68.92 -17.79 -26.23
C SER A 83 69.90 -18.03 -27.37
N SER A 84 70.97 -17.24 -27.39
CA SER A 84 72.05 -17.38 -28.35
C SER A 84 72.97 -18.55 -27.96
N ARG A 85 73.04 -19.58 -28.82
CA ARG A 85 74.27 -20.18 -29.41
C ARG A 85 74.02 -21.64 -29.81
N GLY A 86 74.27 -21.94 -31.09
CA GLY A 86 74.76 -23.26 -31.51
C GLY A 86 74.08 -23.89 -32.74
N ALA A 87 74.60 -23.54 -33.92
CA ALA A 87 74.62 -24.34 -35.16
C ALA A 87 73.32 -24.49 -36.01
N SER A 88 73.39 -23.86 -37.19
CA SER A 88 72.64 -24.14 -38.43
C SER A 88 73.11 -25.50 -39.04
N PRO A 89 72.48 -26.11 -40.10
CA PRO A 89 71.84 -25.42 -41.21
C PRO A 89 70.65 -26.09 -41.96
N VAL A 90 70.10 -25.31 -42.89
CA VAL A 90 69.45 -25.68 -44.17
C VAL A 90 67.91 -25.82 -44.22
N ALA A 91 67.35 -24.76 -44.80
CA ALA A 91 66.32 -24.71 -45.85
C ALA A 91 64.82 -24.85 -45.54
N ARG A 92 64.12 -23.86 -46.11
CA ARG A 92 62.76 -23.88 -46.67
C ARG A 92 61.60 -23.96 -45.68
N ALA A 93 61.08 -22.78 -45.34
CA ALA A 93 59.64 -22.56 -45.36
C ALA A 93 59.35 -21.12 -45.77
N VAL A 94 58.59 -21.00 -46.86
CA VAL A 94 58.17 -19.76 -47.49
C VAL A 94 57.09 -19.11 -46.61
N SER A 95 57.11 -17.78 -46.52
CA SER A 95 56.12 -16.95 -45.85
C SER A 95 54.69 -17.31 -46.27
N ALA A 96 53.82 -17.63 -45.32
CA ALA A 96 52.38 -17.72 -45.52
C ALA A 96 51.71 -16.60 -44.72
N VAL A 97 51.10 -15.65 -45.43
CA VAL A 97 50.11 -14.73 -44.86
C VAL A 97 49.01 -15.59 -44.24
N ALA A 98 48.90 -15.60 -42.92
CA ALA A 98 47.83 -16.31 -42.22
C ALA A 98 46.49 -15.64 -42.55
N VAL A 99 45.76 -16.18 -43.54
CA VAL A 99 44.38 -15.79 -43.83
C VAL A 99 43.52 -16.22 -42.65
N ALA A 100 42.89 -15.26 -41.96
CA ALA A 100 41.98 -15.57 -40.87
C ALA A 100 40.86 -16.50 -41.37
N PRO A 101 40.52 -17.57 -40.62
CA PRO A 101 39.48 -18.52 -41.04
C PRO A 101 38.13 -17.82 -41.24
N PRO A 102 37.32 -18.24 -42.22
CA PRO A 102 36.02 -17.62 -42.49
C PRO A 102 35.05 -17.86 -41.31
N LEU A 103 34.20 -16.87 -41.04
CA LEU A 103 33.12 -16.99 -40.06
C LEU A 103 32.23 -18.21 -40.37
N ARG A 104 31.95 -19.02 -39.35
CA ARG A 104 31.08 -20.19 -39.43
C ARG A 104 29.83 -19.97 -38.59
N ARG A 105 28.71 -20.57 -39.02
CA ARG A 105 27.47 -20.59 -38.24
C ARG A 105 27.56 -21.66 -37.15
N THR A 106 27.97 -21.25 -35.95
CA THR A 106 28.19 -22.16 -34.81
C THR A 106 27.16 -21.99 -33.69
N GLU A 107 26.38 -20.91 -33.72
CA GLU A 107 25.38 -20.58 -32.69
C GLU A 107 23.97 -21.01 -33.14
N ALA A 108 23.11 -21.34 -32.18
CA ALA A 108 21.71 -21.60 -32.43
C ALA A 108 20.94 -20.27 -32.62
N LEU A 109 20.83 -19.81 -33.85
CA LEU A 109 20.08 -18.60 -34.22
C LEU A 109 18.86 -18.94 -35.11
N PRO A 110 17.73 -18.22 -35.00
CA PRO A 110 17.56 -16.95 -34.28
C PRO A 110 17.41 -17.07 -32.75
N GLU A 111 18.05 -16.16 -32.02
CA GLU A 111 17.83 -15.96 -30.58
C GLU A 111 16.86 -14.78 -30.41
N VAL A 112 15.68 -15.02 -29.81
CA VAL A 112 14.67 -13.99 -29.51
C VAL A 112 14.68 -13.72 -28.02
N GLY A 113 14.66 -12.44 -27.61
CA GLY A 113 14.67 -12.08 -26.20
C GLY A 113 14.75 -10.57 -25.98
N PHE A 114 15.13 -10.15 -24.78
CA PHE A 114 15.42 -8.75 -24.47
C PHE A 114 16.88 -8.64 -24.05
N PHE A 115 17.70 -8.09 -24.93
CA PHE A 115 19.14 -7.95 -24.71
C PHE A 115 19.53 -6.48 -24.80
N VAL A 116 20.64 -6.13 -24.16
CA VAL A 116 21.26 -4.81 -24.34
C VAL A 116 22.68 -5.01 -24.85
N TYR A 117 23.05 -4.23 -25.85
CA TYR A 117 24.36 -4.31 -26.51
C TYR A 117 25.03 -2.96 -26.51
N ARG A 118 26.33 -2.94 -26.27
CA ARG A 118 27.20 -1.77 -26.40
C ARG A 118 27.89 -1.77 -27.75
N ALA A 119 27.79 -0.68 -28.50
CA ALA A 119 28.58 -0.46 -29.70
C ALA A 119 30.00 -0.02 -29.31
N ASN A 120 31.02 -0.82 -29.57
CA ASN A 120 32.41 -0.48 -29.25
C ASN A 120 33.05 0.45 -30.29
N VAL A 121 32.48 0.47 -31.50
CA VAL A 121 32.83 1.39 -32.59
C VAL A 121 31.55 1.98 -33.16
N ALA A 122 31.65 2.97 -34.05
CA ALA A 122 30.48 3.45 -34.78
C ALA A 122 29.95 2.35 -35.71
N LEU A 123 28.67 1.99 -35.60
CA LEU A 123 28.05 0.90 -36.35
C LEU A 123 27.08 1.44 -37.38
N ALA A 124 27.22 0.98 -38.63
CA ALA A 124 26.22 1.23 -39.67
C ALA A 124 24.89 0.53 -39.33
N VAL A 125 23.79 1.22 -39.61
CA VAL A 125 22.43 0.71 -39.37
C VAL A 125 21.80 0.26 -40.68
N TYR A 126 21.27 -0.96 -40.72
CA TYR A 126 20.75 -1.62 -41.92
C TYR A 126 19.24 -1.87 -41.82
N SER A 127 18.57 -1.89 -42.97
CA SER A 127 17.13 -2.22 -43.07
C SER A 127 16.86 -3.74 -43.07
N ARG A 128 17.89 -4.54 -43.37
CA ARG A 128 17.87 -6.00 -43.40
C ARG A 128 19.16 -6.54 -42.75
N PRO A 129 19.20 -7.79 -42.27
CA PRO A 129 20.41 -8.39 -41.71
C PRO A 129 21.39 -8.76 -42.85
N SER A 130 22.02 -7.76 -43.46
CA SER A 130 22.94 -7.89 -44.60
C SER A 130 23.77 -6.62 -44.77
N PHE A 131 24.98 -6.73 -45.32
CA PHE A 131 25.86 -5.60 -45.68
C PHE A 131 25.40 -4.86 -46.95
N GLY A 132 24.11 -4.52 -47.02
CA GLY A 132 23.58 -3.65 -48.05
C GLY A 132 23.89 -2.18 -47.77
N PRO A 133 23.39 -1.24 -48.61
CA PRO A 133 23.51 0.18 -48.31
C PRO A 133 22.90 0.49 -46.93
N PRO A 134 23.60 1.23 -46.05
CA PRO A 134 23.06 1.65 -44.77
C PRO A 134 21.78 2.48 -44.96
N VAL A 135 20.92 2.44 -43.94
CA VAL A 135 19.75 3.30 -43.87
C VAL A 135 20.20 4.75 -43.94
N ARG A 136 19.52 5.57 -44.74
CA ARG A 136 19.77 7.01 -44.80
C ARG A 136 18.74 7.77 -43.99
N SER A 137 19.19 8.78 -43.27
CA SER A 137 18.32 9.69 -42.54
C SER A 137 17.46 10.49 -43.52
N ARG A 138 16.17 10.63 -43.21
CA ARG A 138 15.23 11.41 -44.04
C ARG A 138 15.49 12.91 -43.98
N SER A 139 16.15 13.41 -42.94
CA SER A 139 16.36 14.85 -42.74
C SER A 139 17.57 15.41 -43.48
N ASN A 140 18.65 14.63 -43.60
CA ASN A 140 19.92 15.09 -44.18
C ASN A 140 20.54 14.13 -45.21
N GLY A 141 19.91 12.98 -45.48
CA GLY A 141 20.39 12.00 -46.47
C GLY A 141 21.65 11.21 -46.06
N ASN A 142 22.23 11.50 -44.89
CA ASN A 142 23.42 10.81 -44.40
C ASN A 142 23.10 9.39 -43.92
N ALA A 143 24.10 8.50 -43.98
CA ALA A 143 23.97 7.17 -43.41
C ALA A 143 23.71 7.25 -41.91
N VAL A 144 22.70 6.52 -41.44
CA VAL A 144 22.38 6.39 -40.02
C VAL A 144 23.41 5.46 -39.40
N THR A 145 24.11 5.98 -38.40
CA THR A 145 25.12 5.26 -37.64
C THR A 145 24.79 5.30 -36.16
N LEU A 146 24.95 4.18 -35.47
CA LEU A 146 24.97 4.14 -34.02
C LEU A 146 26.38 4.54 -33.54
N PRO A 147 26.53 5.64 -32.77
CA PRO A 147 27.84 6.08 -32.30
C PRO A 147 28.55 5.05 -31.42
N ALA A 148 29.88 5.12 -31.37
CA ALA A 148 30.67 4.33 -30.44
C ALA A 148 30.34 4.70 -28.99
N GLY A 149 30.33 3.71 -28.10
CA GLY A 149 30.03 3.85 -26.68
C GLY A 149 28.55 3.78 -26.32
N GLU A 150 27.66 3.68 -27.30
CA GLU A 150 26.22 3.71 -27.08
C GLU A 150 25.65 2.33 -26.78
N LEU A 151 24.73 2.26 -25.81
CA LEU A 151 23.94 1.06 -25.54
C LEU A 151 22.62 1.08 -26.31
N VAL A 152 22.20 -0.08 -26.82
CA VAL A 152 20.95 -0.28 -27.55
C VAL A 152 20.23 -1.55 -27.10
N VAL A 153 18.90 -1.52 -27.11
CA VAL A 153 18.07 -2.70 -26.84
C VAL A 153 17.92 -3.52 -28.12
N VAL A 154 18.17 -4.82 -28.01
CA VAL A 154 18.10 -5.81 -29.09
C VAL A 154 17.03 -6.84 -28.75
N THR A 155 16.13 -7.10 -29.70
CA THR A 155 15.04 -8.09 -29.51
C THR A 155 15.32 -9.43 -30.16
N LYS A 156 16.25 -9.46 -31.13
CA LYS A 156 16.56 -10.67 -31.88
C LYS A 156 17.99 -10.67 -32.41
N ARG A 157 18.67 -11.81 -32.32
CA ARG A 157 19.94 -12.08 -33.03
C ARG A 157 19.66 -13.03 -34.18
N VAL A 158 20.19 -12.74 -35.35
CA VAL A 158 19.95 -13.52 -36.58
C VAL A 158 21.24 -13.61 -37.39
N TYR A 159 21.41 -14.71 -38.13
CA TYR A 159 22.43 -14.74 -39.18
C TYR A 159 22.06 -13.81 -40.34
N GLY A 160 23.09 -13.26 -40.99
CA GLY A 160 22.94 -12.49 -42.20
C GLY A 160 22.29 -13.31 -43.32
N THR A 161 21.50 -12.65 -44.18
CA THR A 161 20.85 -13.34 -45.31
C THR A 161 21.85 -13.80 -46.37
N ALA A 162 22.95 -13.07 -46.53
CA ALA A 162 24.00 -13.35 -47.51
C ALA A 162 25.39 -13.53 -46.87
N SER A 163 25.47 -13.64 -45.53
CA SER A 163 26.74 -13.82 -44.81
C SER A 163 26.58 -14.70 -43.57
N ASN A 164 27.70 -15.12 -42.98
CA ASN A 164 27.73 -15.85 -41.71
C ASN A 164 27.85 -14.93 -40.49
N HIS A 165 27.73 -13.61 -40.68
CA HIS A 165 27.76 -12.64 -39.59
C HIS A 165 26.45 -12.66 -38.81
N VAL A 166 26.52 -12.25 -37.55
CA VAL A 166 25.34 -12.10 -36.70
C VAL A 166 24.89 -10.65 -36.74
N PHE A 167 23.61 -10.44 -37.03
CA PHE A 167 22.94 -9.15 -37.02
C PHE A 167 21.98 -9.08 -35.84
N LEU A 168 21.93 -7.91 -35.20
CA LEU A 168 21.14 -7.59 -34.03
C LEU A 168 19.95 -6.73 -34.45
N LEU A 169 18.72 -7.24 -34.30
CA LEU A 169 17.50 -6.47 -34.51
C LEU A 169 17.26 -5.54 -33.32
N LEU A 170 17.23 -4.24 -33.59
CA LEU A 170 16.96 -3.20 -32.60
C LEU A 170 15.47 -3.16 -32.23
N ALA A 171 15.18 -2.94 -30.95
CA ALA A 171 13.81 -2.87 -30.45
C ALA A 171 13.03 -1.72 -31.09
N ALA A 172 11.73 -1.95 -31.33
CA ALA A 172 10.87 -0.98 -32.02
C ALA A 172 10.67 0.33 -31.24
N THR A 173 10.84 0.28 -29.92
CA THR A 173 10.60 1.38 -28.98
C THR A 173 11.83 2.25 -28.69
N ASN A 174 13.00 1.89 -29.25
CA ASN A 174 14.26 2.56 -28.94
C ASN A 174 14.37 3.97 -29.52
N GLU A 175 13.97 4.14 -30.78
CA GLU A 175 14.01 5.43 -31.47
C GLU A 175 13.39 5.19 -32.86
N SER A 176 12.67 6.16 -33.41
CA SER A 176 12.07 6.00 -34.74
C SER A 176 13.13 5.75 -35.83
N ALA A 177 14.32 6.33 -35.69
CA ALA A 177 15.43 6.14 -36.62
C ALA A 177 16.03 4.71 -36.57
N LEU A 178 15.98 4.07 -35.39
CA LEU A 178 16.58 2.75 -35.14
C LEU A 178 15.55 1.61 -35.12
N SER A 179 14.26 1.94 -35.08
CA SER A 179 13.16 0.99 -34.98
C SER A 179 13.14 0.02 -36.16
N ASN A 180 13.08 -1.29 -35.85
CA ASN A 180 13.09 -2.37 -36.83
C ASN A 180 14.29 -2.28 -37.79
N ARG A 181 15.47 -1.99 -37.24
CA ARG A 181 16.75 -1.95 -37.96
C ARG A 181 17.75 -2.93 -37.39
N TYR A 182 18.81 -3.18 -38.14
CA TYR A 182 19.84 -4.14 -37.81
C TYR A 182 21.20 -3.46 -37.66
N ILE A 183 22.01 -3.91 -36.71
CA ILE A 183 23.45 -3.63 -36.63
C ILE A 183 24.21 -4.96 -36.66
N CYS A 184 25.47 -4.95 -37.09
CA CYS A 184 26.31 -6.15 -37.11
C CYS A 184 27.03 -6.32 -35.76
N GLU A 185 27.07 -7.55 -35.24
CA GLU A 185 27.73 -7.87 -33.97
C GLU A 185 29.25 -7.94 -34.11
N GLN A 186 29.74 -8.36 -35.29
CA GLN A 186 31.16 -8.51 -35.64
C GLN A 186 31.62 -7.47 -36.69
N GLN A 187 32.93 -7.23 -36.78
CA GLN A 187 33.52 -6.52 -37.94
C GLN A 187 33.15 -7.23 -39.24
N GLU A 188 32.94 -6.46 -40.32
CA GLU A 188 32.63 -7.01 -41.65
C GLU A 188 33.81 -7.78 -42.26
N HIS A 189 35.03 -7.37 -41.92
CA HIS A 189 36.27 -7.95 -42.42
C HIS A 189 37.02 -8.67 -41.30
N ALA A 190 37.89 -9.61 -41.68
CA ALA A 190 38.80 -10.27 -40.75
C ALA A 190 39.58 -9.24 -39.90
N PRO A 191 39.76 -9.47 -38.59
CA PRO A 191 39.59 -10.73 -37.88
C PRO A 191 38.17 -11.00 -37.32
N TYR A 192 37.14 -10.27 -37.76
CA TYR A 192 35.74 -10.46 -37.32
C TYR A 192 35.52 -10.29 -35.81
N THR A 193 36.31 -9.43 -35.17
CA THR A 193 36.20 -9.12 -33.74
C THR A 193 34.80 -8.60 -33.41
N ALA A 194 34.28 -8.95 -32.22
CA ALA A 194 33.02 -8.41 -31.73
C ALA A 194 33.10 -6.87 -31.58
N VAL A 195 32.26 -6.17 -32.35
CA VAL A 195 32.13 -4.71 -32.34
C VAL A 195 30.87 -4.25 -31.61
N ALA A 196 29.92 -5.15 -31.40
CA ALA A 196 28.84 -4.98 -30.45
C ALA A 196 28.97 -6.07 -29.37
N VAL A 197 28.98 -5.66 -28.11
CA VAL A 197 29.16 -6.58 -26.98
C VAL A 197 27.93 -6.55 -26.09
N ARG A 198 27.45 -7.72 -25.66
CA ARG A 198 26.28 -7.84 -24.78
C ARG A 198 26.61 -7.22 -23.41
N ALA A 199 25.77 -6.30 -22.97
CA ALA A 199 25.83 -5.69 -21.64
C ALA A 199 25.15 -6.58 -20.60
N THR A 200 25.58 -6.47 -19.34
CA THR A 200 24.97 -7.21 -18.24
C THR A 200 23.64 -6.60 -17.87
N THR A 201 22.56 -7.39 -18.00
CA THR A 201 21.21 -7.04 -17.57
C THR A 201 20.85 -7.78 -16.29
N THR A 202 20.31 -7.09 -15.30
CA THR A 202 19.85 -7.67 -14.03
C THR A 202 18.37 -7.32 -13.86
N PRO A 203 17.44 -8.30 -13.94
CA PRO A 203 16.06 -8.07 -13.54
C PRO A 203 16.04 -7.60 -12.08
N GLU A 204 15.31 -6.54 -11.80
CA GLU A 204 15.15 -6.04 -10.44
C GLU A 204 13.71 -5.61 -10.23
N ARG A 205 13.26 -5.55 -8.98
CA ARG A 205 12.04 -4.82 -8.62
C ARG A 205 12.45 -3.85 -7.53
N ALA A 206 12.72 -2.62 -7.95
CA ALA A 206 13.28 -1.61 -7.07
C ALA A 206 12.56 -0.28 -7.28
N THR A 207 12.52 0.51 -6.21
CA THR A 207 12.00 1.88 -6.22
C THR A 207 13.13 2.85 -5.93
N TYR A 208 13.08 4.01 -6.57
CA TYR A 208 14.10 5.04 -6.45
C TYR A 208 13.45 6.40 -6.26
N ALA A 209 14.17 7.29 -5.58
CA ALA A 209 13.86 8.71 -5.55
C ALA A 209 14.90 9.47 -6.38
N ALA A 210 14.46 10.42 -7.19
CA ALA A 210 15.37 11.28 -7.93
C ALA A 210 16.17 12.18 -7.00
N THR A 211 17.49 12.25 -7.18
CA THR A 211 18.36 13.15 -6.39
C THR A 211 18.50 14.53 -7.04
N GLU A 212 18.23 14.61 -8.34
CA GLU A 212 18.34 15.83 -9.15
C GLU A 212 17.30 15.81 -10.28
N VAL A 213 17.07 16.96 -10.90
CA VAL A 213 16.20 17.04 -12.08
C VAL A 213 16.81 16.25 -13.22
N SER A 214 16.07 15.26 -13.74
CA SER A 214 16.60 14.26 -14.68
C SER A 214 15.76 14.14 -15.95
N LEU A 215 16.43 13.83 -17.07
CA LEU A 215 15.82 13.57 -18.38
C LEU A 215 15.58 12.07 -18.59
N PHE A 216 14.54 11.74 -19.35
CA PHE A 216 14.24 10.36 -19.77
C PHE A 216 14.83 10.05 -21.14
N TYR A 217 15.36 8.84 -21.28
CA TYR A 217 15.98 8.38 -22.52
C TYR A 217 15.25 7.16 -23.09
N CYS A 218 15.22 7.03 -24.42
CA CYS A 218 14.61 5.89 -25.09
C CYS A 218 15.44 4.59 -25.02
N ARG A 219 16.71 4.70 -24.63
CA ARG A 219 17.68 3.61 -24.48
C ARG A 219 18.69 3.97 -23.37
N PRO A 220 19.50 3.03 -22.86
CA PRO A 220 20.40 3.28 -21.73
C PRO A 220 21.60 4.15 -22.13
N THR A 221 21.39 5.45 -22.24
CA THR A 221 22.40 6.44 -22.65
C THR A 221 22.14 7.78 -21.95
N THR A 222 23.06 8.72 -22.09
CA THR A 222 22.84 10.15 -21.79
C THR A 222 23.01 11.05 -23.02
N SER A 223 22.98 10.47 -24.21
CA SER A 223 23.03 11.23 -25.45
C SER A 223 21.75 12.02 -25.68
N ARG A 224 21.91 13.31 -26.01
CA ARG A 224 20.78 14.20 -26.30
C ARG A 224 19.97 13.78 -27.53
N SER A 225 20.55 12.99 -28.44
CA SER A 225 19.80 12.45 -29.58
C SER A 225 18.78 11.38 -29.19
N SER A 226 18.87 10.85 -27.96
CA SER A 226 18.06 9.74 -27.47
C SER A 226 17.02 10.15 -26.42
N LEU A 227 16.69 11.45 -26.33
CA LEU A 227 15.68 11.93 -25.39
C LEU A 227 14.30 11.38 -25.74
N PHE A 228 13.62 10.81 -24.74
CA PHE A 228 12.27 10.26 -24.91
C PHE A 228 11.22 11.36 -25.07
N THR A 229 11.32 12.39 -24.23
CA THR A 229 10.54 13.62 -24.35
C THR A 229 11.39 14.78 -23.83
N PRO A 230 11.57 15.86 -24.60
CA PRO A 230 12.36 17.01 -24.15
C PRO A 230 11.63 17.87 -23.11
N ASN A 231 10.30 17.71 -22.95
CA ASN A 231 9.47 18.62 -22.16
C ASN A 231 9.09 18.06 -20.78
N GLU A 232 9.22 16.75 -20.55
CA GLU A 232 8.92 16.13 -19.25
C GLU A 232 10.22 15.82 -18.50
N LEU A 233 10.33 16.34 -17.29
CA LEU A 233 11.49 16.19 -16.42
C LEU A 233 11.09 15.48 -15.14
N LEU A 234 11.90 14.50 -14.73
CA LEU A 234 11.78 13.92 -13.40
C LEU A 234 12.30 14.92 -12.38
N GLN A 235 11.41 15.50 -11.58
CA GLN A 235 11.79 16.43 -10.51
C GLN A 235 12.50 15.71 -9.36
N ALA A 236 13.36 16.43 -8.65
CA ALA A 236 14.01 15.90 -7.46
C ALA A 236 12.96 15.43 -6.42
N ASN A 237 13.27 14.35 -5.71
CA ASN A 237 12.40 13.64 -4.76
C ASN A 237 11.17 12.93 -5.33
N ASN A 238 10.92 13.00 -6.64
CA ASN A 238 9.90 12.16 -7.26
C ASN A 238 10.35 10.69 -7.30
N PHE A 239 9.38 9.80 -7.16
CA PHE A 239 9.61 8.37 -7.12
C PHE A 239 9.44 7.72 -8.50
N VAL A 240 10.26 6.71 -8.77
CA VAL A 240 10.15 5.84 -9.94
C VAL A 240 10.32 4.38 -9.52
N ALA A 241 9.70 3.47 -10.25
CA ALA A 241 9.92 2.03 -10.12
C ALA A 241 10.73 1.49 -11.31
N SER A 242 11.58 0.50 -11.06
CA SER A 242 12.42 -0.18 -12.05
C SER A 242 12.10 -1.65 -12.10
N ASP A 243 12.14 -2.21 -13.31
CA ASP A 243 12.07 -3.66 -13.55
C ASP A 243 13.38 -4.27 -14.08
N LEU A 244 14.35 -3.42 -14.46
CA LEU A 244 15.58 -3.87 -15.11
C LEU A 244 16.72 -2.88 -14.89
N ARG A 245 17.88 -3.42 -14.52
CA ARG A 245 19.14 -2.69 -14.44
C ARG A 245 20.11 -3.16 -15.50
N VAL A 246 20.86 -2.24 -16.09
CA VAL A 246 21.89 -2.51 -17.10
C VAL A 246 23.19 -1.87 -16.68
N ARG A 247 24.29 -2.61 -16.78
CA ARG A 247 25.64 -2.08 -16.57
C ARG A 247 26.40 -2.05 -17.90
N ASP A 248 26.91 -0.88 -18.27
CA ASP A 248 27.82 -0.74 -19.41
C ASP A 248 29.10 -1.58 -19.16
N PRO A 249 29.47 -2.51 -20.06
CA PRO A 249 30.60 -3.41 -19.85
C PRO A 249 31.98 -2.72 -19.89
N VAL A 250 32.06 -1.46 -20.34
CA VAL A 250 33.29 -0.69 -20.47
C VAL A 250 33.34 0.46 -19.46
N THR A 251 32.33 1.34 -19.46
CA THR A 251 32.32 2.51 -18.55
C THR A 251 31.86 2.15 -17.14
N HIS A 252 31.23 0.98 -16.96
CA HIS A 252 30.59 0.55 -15.72
C HIS A 252 29.43 1.44 -15.26
N ASP A 253 29.02 2.40 -16.07
CA ASP A 253 27.80 3.18 -15.86
C ASP A 253 26.60 2.25 -15.74
N VAL A 254 25.68 2.61 -14.86
CA VAL A 254 24.49 1.83 -14.61
C VAL A 254 23.26 2.63 -15.01
N PHE A 255 22.35 1.97 -15.72
CA PHE A 255 21.07 2.51 -16.14
C PHE A 255 19.95 1.62 -15.62
N ILE A 256 18.80 2.20 -15.35
CA ILE A 256 17.58 1.47 -15.04
C ILE A 256 16.53 1.70 -16.14
N ARG A 257 15.72 0.68 -16.39
CA ARG A 257 14.50 0.81 -17.17
C ARG A 257 13.33 0.97 -16.21
N LEU A 258 12.43 1.89 -16.51
CA LEU A 258 11.22 2.06 -15.71
C LEU A 258 10.27 0.86 -15.86
N ASP A 259 9.74 0.39 -14.74
CA ASP A 259 8.82 -0.76 -14.63
C ASP A 259 7.72 -0.66 -15.69
N ASN A 260 7.60 -1.72 -16.50
CA ASN A 260 6.59 -1.87 -17.55
C ASN A 260 6.58 -0.73 -18.60
N CYS A 261 7.71 -0.05 -18.79
CA CYS A 261 7.87 1.07 -19.72
C CYS A 261 9.13 0.95 -20.59
N THR A 262 9.26 1.83 -21.59
CA THR A 262 10.38 1.88 -22.55
C THR A 262 11.43 2.92 -22.19
N MET A 263 11.24 3.64 -21.08
CA MET A 263 12.12 4.72 -20.65
C MET A 263 13.29 4.24 -19.81
N TRP A 264 14.37 5.00 -19.89
CA TRP A 264 15.61 4.76 -19.19
C TRP A 264 16.08 5.98 -18.42
N LEU A 265 16.74 5.73 -17.29
CA LEU A 265 17.41 6.72 -16.45
C LEU A 265 18.81 6.23 -16.05
N PRO A 266 19.82 7.11 -15.98
CA PRO A 266 21.08 6.79 -15.33
C PRO A 266 20.88 6.57 -13.83
N LEU A 267 21.43 5.51 -13.26
CA LEU A 267 21.29 5.23 -11.82
C LEU A 267 21.94 6.32 -10.95
N ARG A 268 22.94 7.04 -11.46
CA ARG A 268 23.66 8.10 -10.73
C ARG A 268 22.80 9.31 -10.34
N CYS A 269 21.68 9.55 -11.01
CA CYS A 269 20.74 10.62 -10.67
C CYS A 269 19.60 10.13 -9.73
N LEU A 270 19.73 8.92 -9.20
CA LEU A 270 18.73 8.24 -8.41
C LEU A 270 19.34 7.69 -7.12
N ARG A 271 18.57 7.72 -6.05
CA ARG A 271 18.87 7.04 -4.79
C ARG A 271 17.90 5.89 -4.59
N LEU A 272 18.41 4.71 -4.26
CA LEU A 272 17.57 3.57 -3.89
C LEU A 272 16.64 3.97 -2.73
N TYR A 273 15.36 3.70 -2.89
CA TYR A 273 14.34 3.95 -1.87
C TYR A 273 13.69 2.63 -1.51
N THR A 274 13.90 2.17 -0.28
CA THR A 274 13.42 0.85 0.15
C THR A 274 11.89 0.82 0.20
N ALA A 275 11.29 0.02 -0.68
CA ALA A 275 9.87 -0.29 -0.59
C ALA A 275 9.59 -1.21 0.60
N ASN A 276 8.44 -1.03 1.24
CA ASN A 276 7.93 -2.01 2.18
C ASN A 276 7.41 -3.22 1.40
N THR A 277 7.78 -4.42 1.84
CA THR A 277 7.43 -5.70 1.18
C THR A 277 6.46 -6.57 1.99
N THR A 278 6.04 -6.09 3.15
CA THR A 278 4.98 -6.72 3.95
C THR A 278 3.67 -6.64 3.17
N ARG A 279 2.91 -7.75 3.17
CA ARG A 279 1.55 -7.77 2.61
C ARG A 279 0.68 -6.82 3.41
N THR A 280 0.06 -5.86 2.73
CA THR A 280 -0.76 -4.81 3.33
C THR A 280 -2.06 -4.68 2.55
N ILE A 281 -3.17 -4.55 3.27
CA ILE A 281 -4.49 -4.26 2.69
C ILE A 281 -4.75 -2.76 2.86
N ILE A 282 -5.24 -2.11 1.82
CA ILE A 282 -5.48 -0.67 1.77
C ILE A 282 -6.89 -0.41 1.24
N LYS A 283 -7.63 0.47 1.90
CA LYS A 283 -8.94 0.94 1.41
C LYS A 283 -8.74 2.08 0.40
N VAL A 284 -9.49 2.05 -0.69
CA VAL A 284 -9.45 3.12 -1.69
C VAL A 284 -10.46 4.20 -1.29
N SER A 285 -10.00 5.29 -0.68
CA SER A 285 -10.89 6.36 -0.18
C SER A 285 -11.42 7.30 -1.25
N THR A 286 -10.75 7.36 -2.41
CA THR A 286 -11.20 8.14 -3.59
C THR A 286 -10.90 7.34 -4.85
N PRO A 287 -11.69 7.47 -5.93
CA PRO A 287 -11.38 6.81 -7.19
C PRO A 287 -9.94 7.05 -7.62
N THR A 288 -9.18 5.97 -7.84
CA THR A 288 -7.71 6.05 -8.00
C THR A 288 -7.28 5.32 -9.26
N ASN A 289 -6.53 6.01 -10.11
CA ASN A 289 -6.00 5.42 -11.34
C ASN A 289 -4.78 4.53 -11.09
N LEU A 290 -4.71 3.43 -11.85
CA LEU A 290 -3.58 2.52 -11.94
C LEU A 290 -2.74 2.87 -13.16
N TYR A 291 -1.44 3.06 -12.98
CA TYR A 291 -0.49 3.40 -14.04
C TYR A 291 0.63 2.36 -14.15
N ARG A 292 1.41 2.40 -15.24
CA ARG A 292 2.54 1.48 -15.42
C ARG A 292 3.67 1.68 -14.41
N ASN A 293 3.84 2.90 -13.92
CA ASN A 293 4.92 3.29 -13.02
C ASN A 293 4.43 4.26 -11.93
N ILE A 294 5.25 4.47 -10.89
CA ILE A 294 4.99 5.45 -9.84
C ILE A 294 4.95 6.87 -10.42
N TYR A 295 5.91 7.18 -11.29
CA TYR A 295 5.94 8.48 -11.94
C TYR A 295 4.92 8.53 -13.09
N THR A 296 4.09 9.57 -13.06
CA THR A 296 3.06 9.84 -14.07
C THR A 296 3.20 11.27 -14.58
N TRP A 297 2.77 11.50 -15.82
CA TRP A 297 2.71 12.80 -16.49
C TRP A 297 1.37 12.93 -17.25
N PRO A 298 1.02 14.11 -17.81
CA PRO A 298 -0.33 14.36 -18.36
C PRO A 298 -0.86 13.34 -19.39
N HIS A 299 0.03 12.79 -20.21
CA HIS A 299 -0.26 11.76 -21.22
C HIS A 299 -0.02 10.31 -20.77
N SER A 300 0.12 10.04 -19.47
CA SER A 300 0.28 8.67 -18.97
C SER A 300 -0.99 7.86 -19.17
N THR A 301 -0.87 6.69 -19.78
CA THR A 301 -2.01 5.79 -20.00
C THR A 301 -2.50 5.20 -18.68
N VAL A 302 -3.76 5.45 -18.35
CA VAL A 302 -4.46 4.78 -17.26
C VAL A 302 -4.73 3.33 -17.66
N LEU A 303 -4.27 2.38 -16.84
CA LEU A 303 -4.49 0.95 -17.06
C LEU A 303 -5.87 0.50 -16.55
N ALA A 304 -6.28 1.04 -15.40
CA ALA A 304 -7.56 0.79 -14.76
C ALA A 304 -7.87 1.92 -13.75
N THR A 305 -9.11 2.00 -13.29
CA THR A 305 -9.51 2.93 -12.21
C THR A 305 -10.17 2.14 -11.09
N LEU A 306 -9.56 2.21 -9.90
CA LEU A 306 -10.06 1.60 -8.68
C LEU A 306 -11.27 2.40 -8.17
N PRO A 307 -12.42 1.76 -7.90
CA PRO A 307 -13.57 2.47 -7.35
C PRO A 307 -13.35 2.83 -5.87
N VAL A 308 -14.08 3.83 -5.40
CA VAL A 308 -14.14 4.17 -3.97
C VAL A 308 -14.62 2.98 -3.14
N ASN A 309 -14.12 2.85 -1.91
CA ASN A 309 -14.38 1.73 -0.99
C ASN A 309 -13.92 0.36 -1.50
N HIS A 310 -13.14 0.28 -2.58
CA HIS A 310 -12.46 -0.94 -2.97
C HIS A 310 -11.32 -1.26 -1.99
N LEU A 311 -11.04 -2.55 -1.76
CA LEU A 311 -9.88 -2.98 -0.98
C LEU A 311 -8.83 -3.53 -1.94
N VAL A 312 -7.59 -3.09 -1.78
CA VAL A 312 -6.46 -3.61 -2.54
C VAL A 312 -5.45 -4.26 -1.61
N ALA A 313 -4.93 -5.42 -2.01
CA ALA A 313 -3.79 -6.04 -1.36
C ALA A 313 -2.51 -5.70 -2.16
N THR A 314 -1.47 -5.28 -1.46
CA THR A 314 -0.15 -5.03 -2.04
C THR A 314 0.93 -5.72 -1.21
N THR A 315 1.98 -6.19 -1.88
CA THR A 315 3.22 -6.67 -1.23
C THR A 315 4.41 -5.77 -1.55
N MET A 316 4.17 -4.59 -2.14
CA MET A 316 5.24 -3.65 -2.48
C MET A 316 4.67 -2.24 -2.55
N TYR A 317 5.05 -1.40 -1.58
CA TYR A 317 4.63 -0.01 -1.57
C TYR A 317 5.71 0.94 -1.02
N VAL A 318 5.58 2.22 -1.37
CA VAL A 318 6.44 3.32 -0.92
C VAL A 318 5.58 4.37 -0.25
N ALA A 319 5.89 4.72 1.00
CA ALA A 319 5.23 5.83 1.71
C ALA A 319 6.08 7.09 1.57
N ALA A 320 5.47 8.18 1.11
CA ALA A 320 6.08 9.49 0.98
C ALA A 320 5.81 10.33 2.25
N SER A 321 6.69 11.29 2.53
CA SER A 321 6.59 12.17 3.71
C SER A 321 5.35 13.07 3.71
N ASN A 322 4.70 13.26 2.56
CA ASN A 322 3.48 14.04 2.41
C ASN A 322 2.19 13.24 2.66
N GLY A 323 2.30 12.00 3.17
CA GLY A 323 1.17 11.10 3.43
C GLY A 323 0.67 10.31 2.21
N SER A 324 1.26 10.51 1.03
CA SER A 324 0.98 9.69 -0.16
C SER A 324 1.62 8.32 -0.05
N LEU A 325 0.97 7.30 -0.59
CA LEU A 325 1.45 5.92 -0.62
C LEU A 325 1.34 5.38 -2.04
N TYR A 326 2.48 5.00 -2.63
CA TYR A 326 2.53 4.41 -3.95
C TYR A 326 2.58 2.89 -3.83
N ALA A 327 1.48 2.22 -4.15
CA ALA A 327 1.37 0.76 -4.05
C ALA A 327 1.42 0.12 -5.43
N ARG A 328 2.17 -0.97 -5.55
CA ARG A 328 2.11 -1.84 -6.73
C ARG A 328 1.00 -2.87 -6.51
N ILE A 329 0.02 -2.92 -7.41
CA ILE A 329 -1.15 -3.80 -7.27
C ILE A 329 -1.45 -4.54 -8.58
N SER A 330 -2.30 -5.57 -8.47
CA SER A 330 -2.92 -6.26 -9.60
C SER A 330 -4.43 -6.02 -9.55
N TYR A 331 -5.02 -5.56 -10.65
CA TYR A 331 -6.45 -5.25 -10.74
C TYR A 331 -6.93 -5.43 -12.19
N ASP A 332 -8.01 -6.19 -12.42
CA ASP A 332 -8.57 -6.52 -13.75
C ASP A 332 -7.50 -6.88 -14.80
N ASP A 333 -6.66 -7.87 -14.49
CA ASP A 333 -5.52 -8.35 -15.31
C ASP A 333 -4.41 -7.32 -15.58
N ALA A 334 -4.54 -6.09 -15.08
CA ALA A 334 -3.51 -5.06 -15.13
C ALA A 334 -2.63 -5.09 -13.87
N VAL A 335 -1.32 -4.94 -14.06
CA VAL A 335 -0.36 -4.78 -12.96
C VAL A 335 0.33 -3.45 -13.10
N GLY A 336 0.28 -2.65 -12.04
CA GLY A 336 0.76 -1.28 -12.07
C GLY A 336 0.91 -0.66 -10.69
N TRP A 337 1.05 0.66 -10.68
CA TRP A 337 1.23 1.50 -9.51
C TRP A 337 0.08 2.49 -9.36
N CYS A 338 -0.41 2.67 -8.15
CA CYS A 338 -1.44 3.66 -7.81
C CYS A 338 -1.01 4.48 -6.60
N CYS A 339 -1.44 5.74 -6.55
CA CYS A 339 -1.21 6.64 -5.41
C CYS A 339 -2.43 6.65 -4.48
N LEU A 340 -2.25 6.14 -3.27
CA LEU A 340 -3.25 6.02 -2.20
C LEU A 340 -2.82 6.88 -1.01
N ARG A 341 -3.61 6.92 0.06
CA ARG A 341 -3.23 7.62 1.30
C ARG A 341 -2.68 6.63 2.32
N GLN A 342 -1.67 7.05 3.06
CA GLN A 342 -1.11 6.24 4.15
C GLN A 342 -2.13 6.00 5.27
N SER A 343 -3.07 6.94 5.48
CA SER A 343 -4.19 6.79 6.44
C SER A 343 -5.17 5.67 6.08
N ASP A 344 -5.18 5.22 4.82
CA ASP A 344 -6.13 4.21 4.34
C ASP A 344 -5.62 2.78 4.52
N ILE A 345 -4.41 2.60 5.06
CA ILE A 345 -3.87 1.29 5.39
C ILE A 345 -4.73 0.63 6.48
N LEU A 346 -5.09 -0.63 6.26
CA LEU A 346 -5.79 -1.46 7.23
C LEU A 346 -4.79 -2.46 7.86
N PRO A 347 -4.12 -2.09 8.97
CA PRO A 347 -3.10 -2.94 9.59
C PRO A 347 -3.71 -4.21 10.21
N GLN A 348 -4.99 -4.17 10.52
CA GLN A 348 -5.77 -5.29 11.05
C GLN A 348 -7.17 -5.25 10.46
N CYS A 349 -7.91 -6.35 10.60
CA CYS A 349 -9.32 -6.39 10.21
C CYS A 349 -10.08 -5.26 10.91
N PRO A 350 -10.85 -4.44 10.16
CA PRO A 350 -11.67 -3.40 10.76
C PRO A 350 -12.60 -3.98 11.83
N PRO A 351 -12.82 -3.28 12.97
CA PRO A 351 -13.74 -3.75 13.99
C PRO A 351 -15.17 -3.70 13.46
N ARG A 352 -16.04 -4.55 14.02
CA ARG A 352 -17.48 -4.45 13.76
C ARG A 352 -18.01 -3.15 14.37
N LEU A 353 -18.95 -2.52 13.68
CA LEU A 353 -19.62 -1.29 14.10
C LEU A 353 -21.12 -1.53 14.17
N ALA A 354 -21.82 -0.70 14.96
CA ALA A 354 -23.28 -0.72 15.02
C ALA A 354 -23.85 -2.13 15.29
N GLU A 355 -23.17 -2.92 16.13
CA GLU A 355 -23.56 -4.32 16.39
C GLU A 355 -24.84 -4.40 17.23
N GLN A 356 -25.06 -3.41 18.10
CA GLN A 356 -26.33 -3.27 18.81
C GLN A 356 -27.43 -2.78 17.87
N ALA A 357 -28.66 -3.16 18.21
CA ALA A 357 -29.84 -2.73 17.47
C ALA A 357 -29.99 -1.19 17.56
N ALA A 358 -30.33 -0.53 16.44
CA ALA A 358 -30.37 0.93 16.34
C ALA A 358 -31.21 1.58 17.44
N GLY A 359 -32.39 1.02 17.76
CA GLY A 359 -33.24 1.57 18.81
C GLY A 359 -32.61 1.59 20.20
N ARG A 360 -31.62 0.72 20.48
CA ARG A 360 -30.86 0.75 21.75
C ARG A 360 -29.80 1.85 21.79
N SER A 361 -29.52 2.48 20.66
CA SER A 361 -28.69 3.68 20.54
C SER A 361 -29.51 4.98 20.61
N ILE A 362 -30.80 4.91 20.98
CA ILE A 362 -31.68 6.07 21.18
C ILE A 362 -31.94 6.22 22.69
N PRO A 363 -31.10 6.98 23.43
CA PRO A 363 -31.28 7.18 24.86
C PRO A 363 -32.57 7.95 25.22
N VAL A 364 -33.03 8.87 24.37
CA VAL A 364 -34.21 9.69 24.63
C VAL A 364 -35.09 9.79 23.40
N ALA A 365 -36.38 9.49 23.57
CA ALA A 365 -37.43 9.78 22.61
C ALA A 365 -38.69 10.19 23.37
N ILE A 366 -38.98 11.49 23.38
CA ILE A 366 -40.10 12.09 24.12
C ILE A 366 -40.98 12.84 23.13
N VAL A 367 -42.30 12.66 23.25
CA VAL A 367 -43.30 13.44 22.53
C VAL A 367 -44.27 14.10 23.51
N ARG A 368 -44.61 15.36 23.27
CA ARG A 368 -45.54 16.16 24.09
C ARG A 368 -46.32 17.13 23.22
N GLY A 369 -47.32 16.63 22.50
CA GLY A 369 -48.04 17.43 21.51
C GLY A 369 -47.12 17.71 20.33
N ASN A 370 -47.03 18.98 19.94
CA ASN A 370 -46.08 19.41 18.91
C ASN A 370 -44.63 19.53 19.41
N SER A 371 -44.39 19.44 20.72
CA SER A 371 -43.04 19.44 21.28
C SER A 371 -42.45 18.04 21.29
N TYR A 372 -41.15 17.91 21.00
CA TYR A 372 -40.44 16.64 21.12
C TYR A 372 -38.97 16.82 21.52
N LEU A 373 -38.36 15.74 21.99
CA LEU A 373 -36.91 15.63 22.20
C LEU A 373 -36.47 14.23 21.77
N LEU A 374 -35.54 14.19 20.82
CA LEU A 374 -34.81 13.03 20.38
C LEU A 374 -33.33 13.20 20.70
N VAL A 375 -32.73 12.14 21.25
CA VAL A 375 -31.29 12.04 21.40
C VAL A 375 -30.86 10.74 20.73
N LEU A 376 -29.98 10.86 19.75
CA LEU A 376 -29.58 9.79 18.83
C LEU A 376 -28.06 9.60 18.90
N ASN A 377 -27.61 8.41 19.31
CA ASN A 377 -26.18 8.08 19.36
C ASN A 377 -25.73 7.46 18.04
N GLU A 378 -25.14 8.27 17.16
CA GLU A 378 -24.71 7.87 15.83
C GLU A 378 -23.31 7.28 15.83
N VAL A 379 -23.18 6.04 15.33
CA VAL A 379 -21.90 5.35 15.20
C VAL A 379 -21.19 5.83 13.93
N GLN A 380 -20.02 6.41 14.11
CA GLN A 380 -19.18 6.92 13.03
C GLN A 380 -18.34 5.81 12.39
N ASP A 381 -17.76 6.10 11.21
CA ASP A 381 -16.93 5.17 10.44
C ASP A 381 -15.67 4.66 11.17
N ASP A 382 -15.14 5.47 12.09
CA ASP A 382 -14.01 5.14 12.96
C ASP A 382 -14.42 4.39 14.24
N GLY A 383 -15.74 4.24 14.47
CA GLY A 383 -16.33 3.61 15.64
C GLY A 383 -16.53 4.52 16.84
N SER A 384 -16.21 5.81 16.72
CA SER A 384 -16.66 6.80 17.68
C SER A 384 -18.19 6.96 17.64
N ILE A 385 -18.74 7.54 18.69
CA ILE A 385 -20.17 7.84 18.78
C ILE A 385 -20.31 9.36 18.85
N GLU A 386 -21.08 9.91 17.93
CA GLU A 386 -21.54 11.30 17.97
C GLU A 386 -23.00 11.32 18.42
N GLN A 387 -23.38 12.31 19.22
CA GLN A 387 -24.75 12.43 19.69
C GLN A 387 -25.47 13.55 18.93
N ASN A 388 -26.44 13.17 18.09
CA ASN A 388 -27.35 14.12 17.46
C ASN A 388 -28.56 14.35 18.38
N ILE A 389 -28.92 15.61 18.62
CA ILE A 389 -30.03 15.99 19.49
C ILE A 389 -30.99 16.87 18.71
N GLU A 390 -32.18 16.33 18.41
CA GLU A 390 -33.23 17.01 17.68
C GLU A 390 -34.39 17.31 18.64
N TYR A 391 -34.94 18.52 18.58
CA TYR A 391 -36.05 18.90 19.43
C TYR A 391 -36.83 20.05 18.83
N ASP A 392 -38.09 20.17 19.24
CA ASP A 392 -38.93 21.33 18.96
C ASP A 392 -39.74 21.72 20.19
N TRP A 393 -39.87 23.03 20.43
CA TRP A 393 -40.59 23.63 21.56
C TRP A 393 -40.27 23.03 22.96
N LEU A 394 -39.01 23.10 23.40
CA LEU A 394 -38.62 22.77 24.78
C LEU A 394 -38.70 23.97 25.73
N PRO A 395 -38.84 23.75 27.06
CA PRO A 395 -38.67 24.81 28.04
C PRO A 395 -37.30 25.50 27.88
N PRO A 396 -37.20 26.84 27.89
CA PRO A 396 -35.93 27.54 27.60
C PRO A 396 -34.77 27.15 28.53
N ASP A 397 -35.06 26.85 29.80
CA ASP A 397 -34.04 26.41 30.75
C ASP A 397 -33.53 24.98 30.45
N MET A 398 -34.39 24.12 29.91
CA MET A 398 -34.04 22.78 29.45
C MET A 398 -33.14 22.87 28.22
N GLU A 399 -33.52 23.67 27.23
CA GLU A 399 -32.74 23.91 26.02
C GLU A 399 -31.34 24.45 26.36
N ARG A 400 -31.27 25.46 27.23
CA ARG A 400 -30.00 25.98 27.74
C ARG A 400 -29.15 24.87 28.37
N GLN A 401 -29.76 23.95 29.10
CA GLN A 401 -29.05 22.86 29.73
C GLN A 401 -28.57 21.78 28.75
N ILE A 402 -29.32 21.49 27.69
CA ILE A 402 -28.88 20.64 26.57
C ILE A 402 -27.67 21.26 25.90
N ASN A 403 -27.73 22.56 25.55
CA ASN A 403 -26.63 23.29 24.95
C ASN A 403 -25.37 23.31 25.86
N ASN A 404 -25.56 23.38 27.18
CA ASN A 404 -24.46 23.25 28.14
C ASN A 404 -23.82 21.85 28.13
N CYS A 405 -24.60 20.78 27.91
CA CYS A 405 -24.08 19.42 27.78
C CYS A 405 -23.22 19.30 26.51
N ILE A 406 -23.75 19.77 25.38
CA ILE A 406 -23.04 19.80 24.09
C ILE A 406 -21.73 20.58 24.21
N ALA A 407 -21.78 21.81 24.74
CA ALA A 407 -20.59 22.66 24.88
C ALA A 407 -19.51 22.06 25.80
N LYS A 408 -19.88 21.17 26.72
CA LYS A 408 -18.96 20.46 27.63
C LYS A 408 -18.58 19.06 27.14
N GLY A 409 -19.01 18.66 25.94
CA GLY A 409 -18.75 17.34 25.36
C GLY A 409 -19.41 16.21 26.15
N ARG A 410 -20.60 16.44 26.73
CA ARG A 410 -21.38 15.44 27.46
C ARG A 410 -22.46 14.86 26.56
N HIS A 411 -22.58 13.55 26.56
CA HIS A 411 -23.72 12.87 25.97
C HIS A 411 -24.86 12.83 26.99
N VAL A 412 -26.03 13.30 26.58
CA VAL A 412 -27.29 13.13 27.31
C VAL A 412 -27.61 11.63 27.36
N THR A 413 -27.74 11.11 28.57
CA THR A 413 -27.98 9.68 28.82
C THR A 413 -29.44 9.39 29.12
N HIS A 414 -30.10 10.29 29.85
CA HIS A 414 -31.54 10.24 30.13
C HIS A 414 -32.12 11.64 30.11
N ALA A 415 -33.40 11.75 29.77
CA ALA A 415 -34.17 12.98 29.95
C ALA A 415 -35.63 12.66 30.21
N ALA A 416 -36.34 13.61 30.81
CA ALA A 416 -37.78 13.56 31.02
C ALA A 416 -38.37 14.96 30.87
N LEU A 417 -39.61 15.03 30.37
CA LEU A 417 -40.38 16.25 30.24
C LEU A 417 -41.80 16.00 30.73
N GLY A 418 -42.23 16.83 31.67
CA GLY A 418 -43.49 16.74 32.38
C GLY A 418 -44.59 17.65 31.82
N PRO A 419 -45.80 17.50 32.35
CA PRO A 419 -46.99 18.19 31.86
C PRO A 419 -47.05 19.69 32.21
N ASN A 420 -46.30 20.16 33.21
CA ASN A 420 -46.20 21.56 33.61
C ASN A 420 -44.80 22.12 33.38
N ASP A 421 -44.10 21.61 32.36
CA ASP A 421 -42.70 21.95 32.04
C ASP A 421 -41.69 21.54 33.12
N GLU A 422 -42.04 20.58 33.98
CA GLU A 422 -41.05 19.88 34.78
C GLU A 422 -40.07 19.16 33.85
N TRP A 423 -38.77 19.25 34.07
CA TRP A 423 -37.81 18.51 33.26
C TRP A 423 -36.66 17.97 34.08
N TYR A 424 -36.06 16.90 33.58
CA TYR A 424 -34.86 16.27 34.11
C TYR A 424 -33.95 15.90 32.95
N ILE A 425 -32.65 16.08 33.12
CA ILE A 425 -31.61 15.66 32.16
C ILE A 425 -30.45 15.07 32.96
N SER A 426 -29.91 13.95 32.51
CA SER A 426 -28.57 13.50 32.91
C SER A 426 -27.64 13.38 31.72
N GLY A 427 -26.35 13.61 31.97
CA GLY A 427 -25.34 13.51 30.94
C GLY A 427 -23.94 13.25 31.45
N THR A 428 -23.20 12.49 30.66
CA THR A 428 -21.87 11.98 31.00
C THR A 428 -20.97 12.11 29.79
N LYS A 429 -19.67 12.35 29.99
CA LYS A 429 -18.73 12.38 28.87
C LYS A 429 -18.54 10.97 28.29
N PRO A 430 -18.15 10.81 27.01
CA PRO A 430 -17.92 9.50 26.41
C PRO A 430 -16.91 8.62 27.16
N ASP A 431 -15.96 9.22 27.88
CA ASP A 431 -14.98 8.54 28.72
C ASP A 431 -15.52 8.11 30.10
N GLY A 432 -16.81 8.33 30.37
CA GLY A 432 -17.48 8.05 31.65
C GLY A 432 -17.29 9.16 32.70
N SER A 433 -16.51 10.20 32.42
CA SER A 433 -16.17 11.21 33.41
C SER A 433 -17.21 12.32 33.55
N GLY A 434 -17.18 12.94 34.74
CA GLY A 434 -17.94 14.14 35.06
C GLY A 434 -19.45 13.98 35.07
N ALA A 435 -20.02 12.77 35.11
CA ALA A 435 -21.47 12.56 35.10
C ALA A 435 -22.23 13.53 36.02
N HIS A 436 -23.31 14.12 35.53
CA HIS A 436 -24.18 15.01 36.29
C HIS A 436 -25.63 14.89 35.83
N CYS A 437 -26.55 15.26 36.71
CA CYS A 437 -27.96 15.41 36.40
C CYS A 437 -28.46 16.79 36.86
N TRP A 438 -29.54 17.24 36.23
CA TRP A 438 -30.17 18.53 36.44
C TRP A 438 -31.68 18.36 36.33
N ALA A 439 -32.41 19.21 37.04
CA ALA A 439 -33.86 19.29 36.95
C ALA A 439 -34.31 20.75 37.02
N SER A 440 -35.53 21.01 36.58
CA SER A 440 -36.18 22.31 36.69
C SER A 440 -36.54 22.66 38.14
N GLU A 441 -36.71 23.95 38.44
CA GLU A 441 -37.05 24.41 39.80
C GLU A 441 -38.47 24.03 40.25
N ASN A 442 -39.36 23.70 39.30
CA ASN A 442 -40.76 23.35 39.56
C ASN A 442 -41.00 21.84 39.81
N VAL A 443 -39.94 21.01 39.88
CA VAL A 443 -40.07 19.62 40.37
C VAL A 443 -40.32 19.60 41.87
N SER A 444 -40.88 18.50 42.40
CA SER A 444 -41.11 18.37 43.84
C SER A 444 -39.81 18.14 44.63
N ASP A 445 -39.72 18.62 45.87
CA ASP A 445 -38.58 18.35 46.77
C ASP A 445 -38.28 16.86 46.91
N ALA A 446 -39.33 16.04 47.01
CA ALA A 446 -39.21 14.58 47.08
C ALA A 446 -38.55 13.95 45.84
N PHE A 447 -38.64 14.61 44.67
CA PHE A 447 -37.93 14.18 43.48
C PHE A 447 -36.46 14.62 43.53
N LEU A 448 -36.17 15.86 43.98
CA LEU A 448 -34.80 16.37 44.11
C LEU A 448 -33.95 15.54 45.07
N GLU A 449 -34.56 15.01 46.14
CA GLU A 449 -33.89 14.14 47.11
C GLU A 449 -33.51 12.77 46.54
N GLN A 450 -34.19 12.31 45.48
CA GLN A 450 -34.08 10.95 44.95
C GLN A 450 -33.39 10.88 43.58
N MET A 451 -33.39 11.97 42.80
CA MET A 451 -32.81 11.97 41.47
C MET A 451 -31.30 11.68 41.49
N SER A 452 -30.86 10.78 40.61
CA SER A 452 -29.46 10.44 40.40
C SER A 452 -29.08 10.63 38.92
N ILE A 453 -27.83 10.37 38.54
CA ILE A 453 -27.37 10.43 37.14
C ILE A 453 -27.89 9.28 36.27
N ASN A 454 -28.34 8.17 36.85
CA ASN A 454 -28.75 6.96 36.13
C ASN A 454 -30.27 6.76 36.12
N CYS A 455 -31.03 7.76 36.55
CA CYS A 455 -32.47 7.66 36.63
C CYS A 455 -33.12 7.79 35.24
N ARG A 456 -33.94 6.81 34.88
CA ARG A 456 -35.08 7.05 33.98
C ARG A 456 -36.18 7.70 34.80
N VAL A 457 -36.84 8.72 34.24
CA VAL A 457 -37.80 9.55 34.97
C VAL A 457 -39.06 9.76 34.13
N ALA A 458 -40.21 9.80 34.78
CA ALA A 458 -41.46 10.24 34.19
C ALA A 458 -42.20 11.16 35.17
N PHE A 459 -42.69 12.29 34.67
CA PHE A 459 -43.44 13.27 35.46
C PHE A 459 -44.93 13.24 35.14
N GLY A 460 -45.77 13.27 36.17
CA GLY A 460 -47.21 13.45 36.09
C GLY A 460 -47.65 14.78 36.70
N ARG A 461 -48.93 15.16 36.58
CA ARG A 461 -49.42 16.43 37.15
C ARG A 461 -49.45 16.38 38.68
N ASN A 462 -49.50 17.55 39.30
CA ASN A 462 -49.64 17.74 40.75
C ASN A 462 -48.47 17.11 41.54
N GLY A 463 -47.24 17.23 41.03
CA GLY A 463 -46.03 16.72 41.70
C GLY A 463 -45.92 15.19 41.72
N ARG A 464 -46.63 14.50 40.82
CA ARG A 464 -46.48 13.05 40.64
C ARG A 464 -45.22 12.76 39.85
N PHE A 465 -44.51 11.70 40.22
CA PHE A 465 -43.37 11.23 39.46
C PHE A 465 -43.18 9.72 39.64
N ALA A 466 -42.43 9.14 38.74
CA ALA A 466 -41.82 7.82 38.88
C ALA A 466 -40.38 7.93 38.38
N LEU A 467 -39.45 7.30 39.08
CA LEU A 467 -38.07 7.18 38.66
C LEU A 467 -37.55 5.78 38.95
N VAL A 468 -36.59 5.35 38.13
CA VAL A 468 -35.92 4.06 38.23
C VAL A 468 -34.44 4.32 38.00
N ASP A 469 -33.59 3.99 38.97
CA ASP A 469 -32.14 4.00 38.80
C ASP A 469 -31.69 2.73 38.07
N ASP A 470 -31.07 2.90 36.90
CA ASP A 470 -30.65 1.76 36.06
C ASP A 470 -29.42 1.00 36.59
N VAL A 471 -28.76 1.48 37.67
CA VAL A 471 -27.61 0.80 38.28
C VAL A 471 -28.02 -0.11 39.43
N ASP A 472 -28.82 0.41 40.35
CA ASP A 472 -29.21 -0.34 41.56
C ASP A 472 -30.62 -0.95 41.49
N ASP A 473 -31.31 -0.77 40.35
CA ASP A 473 -32.72 -1.14 40.12
C ASP A 473 -33.69 -0.54 41.17
N ALA A 474 -33.24 0.48 41.90
CA ALA A 474 -34.04 1.19 42.88
C ALA A 474 -35.07 2.06 42.17
N ALA A 475 -36.34 1.94 42.58
CA ALA A 475 -37.43 2.70 42.01
C ALA A 475 -38.14 3.50 43.09
N GLU A 476 -38.50 4.73 42.76
CA GLU A 476 -39.22 5.65 43.64
C GLU A 476 -40.40 6.25 42.87
N ALA A 477 -41.53 6.42 43.53
CA ALA A 477 -42.71 6.99 42.90
C ALA A 477 -43.56 7.78 43.90
N ARG A 478 -44.29 8.77 43.39
CA ARG A 478 -45.23 9.57 44.17
C ARG A 478 -46.55 9.72 43.45
N GLY A 479 -47.62 9.36 44.14
CA GLY A 479 -49.00 9.54 43.68
C GLY A 479 -49.43 8.55 42.59
N LEU A 480 -48.82 7.37 42.59
CA LEU A 480 -49.31 6.19 41.87
C LEU A 480 -50.29 5.40 42.76
N SER A 481 -51.07 4.50 42.17
CA SER A 481 -51.86 3.55 42.94
C SER A 481 -50.95 2.45 43.51
N TYR A 482 -51.34 1.84 44.63
CA TYR A 482 -50.55 0.77 45.27
C TYR A 482 -50.16 -0.34 44.28
N ALA A 483 -51.08 -0.76 43.41
CA ALA A 483 -50.81 -1.80 42.41
C ALA A 483 -49.75 -1.38 41.37
N LEU A 484 -49.67 -0.09 41.02
CA LEU A 484 -48.66 0.42 40.09
C LEU A 484 -47.30 0.61 40.76
N GLU A 485 -47.28 1.07 42.02
CA GLU A 485 -46.06 1.14 42.83
C GLU A 485 -45.47 -0.26 43.03
N GLU A 486 -46.30 -1.24 43.39
CA GLU A 486 -45.90 -2.63 43.54
C GLU A 486 -45.34 -3.20 42.22
N ALA A 487 -45.99 -2.91 41.08
CA ALA A 487 -45.52 -3.33 39.77
C ALA A 487 -44.17 -2.69 39.38
N LEU A 488 -43.93 -1.44 39.78
CA LEU A 488 -42.68 -0.74 39.54
C LEU A 488 -41.57 -1.29 40.45
N PHE A 489 -41.82 -1.40 41.76
CA PHE A 489 -40.81 -1.78 42.76
C PHE A 489 -40.41 -3.25 42.72
N ASN A 490 -41.34 -4.15 42.35
CA ASN A 490 -41.06 -5.59 42.27
C ASN A 490 -40.64 -6.05 40.87
N ALA A 491 -40.49 -5.13 39.91
CA ALA A 491 -40.09 -5.47 38.56
C ALA A 491 -38.62 -5.90 38.51
N ARG A 492 -38.35 -7.15 38.12
CA ARG A 492 -36.96 -7.62 37.86
C ARG A 492 -36.23 -6.81 36.78
N LYS A 493 -36.97 -6.24 35.84
CA LYS A 493 -36.42 -5.40 34.77
C LYS A 493 -37.52 -4.54 34.19
N ILE A 494 -37.34 -3.23 34.24
CA ILE A 494 -38.27 -2.26 33.68
C ILE A 494 -37.82 -1.92 32.25
N HIS A 495 -38.69 -2.17 31.28
CA HIS A 495 -38.43 -1.83 29.88
C HIS A 495 -38.74 -0.36 29.60
N THR A 496 -39.95 0.09 29.94
CA THR A 496 -40.37 1.48 29.75
C THR A 496 -41.54 1.82 30.67
N PHE A 497 -41.67 3.08 31.03
CA PHE A 497 -42.78 3.60 31.80
C PHE A 497 -42.98 5.08 31.48
N GLY A 498 -44.14 5.62 31.79
CA GLY A 498 -44.45 7.00 31.48
C GLY A 498 -45.79 7.46 32.01
N PHE A 499 -45.95 8.78 32.07
CA PHE A 499 -47.24 9.41 32.29
C PHE A 499 -47.82 9.92 30.98
N ASP A 500 -49.14 9.86 30.87
CA ASP A 500 -49.93 10.49 29.81
C ASP A 500 -50.48 11.86 30.28
N ARG A 501 -50.90 12.70 29.32
CA ARG A 501 -51.48 14.04 29.56
C ARG A 501 -52.60 14.03 30.62
N ASN A 502 -53.40 12.97 30.65
CA ASN A 502 -54.55 12.80 31.54
C ASN A 502 -54.20 12.17 32.89
N ASN A 503 -52.93 12.22 33.32
CA ASN A 503 -52.41 11.53 34.51
C ASN A 503 -52.54 9.99 34.45
N GLY A 504 -52.74 9.43 33.26
CA GLY A 504 -52.58 8.00 33.06
C GLY A 504 -51.12 7.61 33.29
N PHE A 505 -50.88 6.44 33.84
CA PHE A 505 -49.54 5.90 34.02
C PHE A 505 -49.46 4.50 33.42
N PHE A 506 -48.34 4.19 32.79
CA PHE A 506 -48.03 2.85 32.30
C PHE A 506 -46.63 2.43 32.70
N VAL A 507 -46.44 1.13 32.88
CA VAL A 507 -45.15 0.47 33.03
C VAL A 507 -45.19 -0.88 32.30
N LYS A 508 -44.18 -1.11 31.47
CA LYS A 508 -43.84 -2.42 30.91
C LYS A 508 -42.57 -2.90 31.58
N HIS A 509 -42.65 -4.08 32.18
CA HIS A 509 -41.52 -4.77 32.79
C HIS A 509 -41.51 -6.23 32.34
N SER A 510 -40.50 -6.99 32.77
CA SER A 510 -40.33 -8.40 32.39
C SER A 510 -41.50 -9.32 32.78
N GLY A 511 -42.35 -8.90 33.72
CA GLY A 511 -43.54 -9.65 34.17
C GLY A 511 -44.83 -9.29 33.45
N GLY A 512 -44.84 -8.25 32.60
CA GLY A 512 -46.03 -7.81 31.87
C GLY A 512 -46.18 -6.30 31.79
N VAL A 513 -47.44 -5.87 31.60
CA VAL A 513 -47.81 -4.46 31.45
C VAL A 513 -48.86 -4.10 32.49
N HIS A 514 -48.55 -3.11 33.33
CA HIS A 514 -49.52 -2.47 34.21
C HIS A 514 -49.75 -1.03 33.76
N ALA A 515 -51.01 -0.62 33.75
CA ALA A 515 -51.38 0.73 33.37
C ALA A 515 -52.69 1.11 34.03
N ASP A 516 -52.81 2.38 34.39
CA ASP A 516 -54.01 3.01 34.94
C ASP A 516 -54.34 4.27 34.14
N ASN A 517 -55.62 4.48 33.85
CA ASN A 517 -56.12 5.60 33.05
C ASN A 517 -55.37 5.82 31.71
N ILE A 518 -54.98 4.72 31.05
CA ILE A 518 -54.35 4.70 29.72
C ILE A 518 -55.33 4.05 28.72
N PRO A 519 -55.45 4.56 27.47
CA PRO A 519 -56.32 3.95 26.47
C PRO A 519 -56.04 2.47 26.26
N HIS A 520 -57.11 1.66 26.17
CA HIS A 520 -56.99 0.21 26.05
C HIS A 520 -56.09 -0.20 24.87
N TRP A 521 -56.27 0.43 23.70
CA TRP A 521 -55.47 0.16 22.50
C TRP A 521 -53.96 0.38 22.73
N PHE A 522 -53.55 1.41 23.47
CA PHE A 522 -52.13 1.64 23.73
C PHE A 522 -51.57 0.56 24.66
N LYS A 523 -52.36 0.11 25.62
CA LYS A 523 -51.98 -1.02 26.49
C LYS A 523 -51.89 -2.34 25.70
N SER A 524 -52.92 -2.69 24.94
CA SER A 524 -53.01 -3.99 24.25
C SER A 524 -52.14 -4.07 23.01
N ASP A 525 -52.17 -3.03 22.18
CA ASP A 525 -51.67 -3.07 20.80
C ASP A 525 -50.25 -2.52 20.69
N VAL A 526 -49.79 -1.74 21.68
CA VAL A 526 -48.43 -1.16 21.70
C VAL A 526 -47.58 -1.76 22.81
N LEU A 527 -48.02 -1.67 24.07
CA LEU A 527 -47.21 -2.09 25.21
C LEU A 527 -47.19 -3.61 25.38
N ALA A 528 -48.34 -4.27 25.33
CA ALA A 528 -48.47 -5.71 25.55
C ALA A 528 -48.32 -6.55 24.26
N ALA A 529 -48.52 -5.94 23.10
CA ALA A 529 -48.42 -6.62 21.82
C ALA A 529 -47.01 -7.19 21.59
N THR A 530 -46.97 -8.32 20.89
CA THR A 530 -45.74 -8.78 20.28
C THR A 530 -45.42 -7.83 19.12
N PRO A 531 -44.24 -7.21 19.07
CA PRO A 531 -43.87 -6.32 17.99
C PRO A 531 -43.96 -7.03 16.64
N GLU A 532 -44.27 -6.27 15.58
CA GLU A 532 -44.33 -6.82 14.23
C GLU A 532 -43.02 -7.53 13.85
N ARG A 533 -43.15 -8.52 12.97
CA ARG A 533 -42.00 -9.33 12.56
C ARG A 533 -40.95 -8.44 11.89
N GLY A 534 -39.80 -8.31 12.54
CA GLY A 534 -38.68 -7.51 12.06
C GLY A 534 -38.32 -6.36 12.99
N ASN A 535 -39.26 -5.85 13.79
CA ASN A 535 -39.05 -4.67 14.65
C ASN A 535 -38.18 -4.97 15.87
N GLY A 536 -38.13 -6.23 16.31
CA GLY A 536 -37.43 -6.64 17.52
C GLY A 536 -38.15 -6.18 18.80
N ALA A 537 -37.46 -6.20 19.94
CA ALA A 537 -38.07 -5.90 21.23
C ALA A 537 -38.42 -4.41 21.40
N LEU A 538 -39.41 -4.11 22.25
CA LEU A 538 -39.70 -2.74 22.67
C LEU A 538 -38.55 -2.20 23.54
N VAL A 539 -38.04 -1.01 23.19
CA VAL A 539 -36.96 -0.31 23.91
C VAL A 539 -37.55 0.79 24.79
N SER A 540 -38.30 1.72 24.21
CA SER A 540 -38.92 2.82 24.95
C SER A 540 -40.26 3.23 24.34
N ALA A 541 -41.12 3.84 25.15
CA ALA A 541 -42.38 4.40 24.70
C ALA A 541 -42.63 5.73 25.43
N SER A 542 -43.05 6.75 24.68
CA SER A 542 -43.53 8.03 25.19
C SER A 542 -44.91 8.28 24.63
N LYS A 543 -45.82 8.79 25.46
CA LYS A 543 -47.21 9.05 25.08
C LYS A 543 -47.68 10.38 25.66
N TRP A 544 -48.38 11.14 24.84
CA TRP A 544 -49.03 12.37 25.25
C TRP A 544 -50.36 12.57 24.53
N ALA A 545 -51.47 12.43 25.26
CA ALA A 545 -52.82 12.55 24.73
C ALA A 545 -53.09 11.58 23.56
N HIS A 546 -53.14 12.08 22.33
CA HIS A 546 -53.28 11.24 21.14
C HIS A 546 -51.91 10.77 20.65
N ASP A 547 -50.87 11.60 20.78
CA ASP A 547 -49.55 11.38 20.22
C ASP A 547 -48.79 10.30 20.99
N TYR A 548 -47.99 9.52 20.28
CA TYR A 548 -47.00 8.64 20.89
C TYR A 548 -45.78 8.46 19.99
N VAL A 549 -44.65 8.13 20.61
CA VAL A 549 -43.50 7.56 19.94
C VAL A 549 -43.11 6.28 20.65
N VAL A 550 -42.82 5.24 19.87
CA VAL A 550 -42.43 3.94 20.37
C VAL A 550 -41.18 3.51 19.61
N ILE A 551 -40.13 3.21 20.37
CA ILE A 551 -38.84 2.77 19.84
C ILE A 551 -38.73 1.26 20.02
N TYR A 552 -38.54 0.54 18.92
CA TYR A 552 -38.19 -0.87 18.91
C TYR A 552 -36.71 -1.05 18.54
N GLU A 553 -36.16 -2.24 18.69
CA GLU A 553 -34.75 -2.51 18.36
C GLU A 553 -34.38 -2.16 16.91
N HIS A 554 -35.29 -2.39 15.95
CA HIS A 554 -35.04 -2.27 14.52
C HIS A 554 -36.06 -1.38 13.78
N TRP A 555 -36.96 -0.73 14.50
CA TRP A 555 -37.98 0.15 13.91
C TRP A 555 -38.56 1.12 14.96
N PHE A 556 -39.41 2.04 14.54
CA PHE A 556 -40.19 2.91 15.42
C PHE A 556 -41.64 3.05 14.95
N ALA A 557 -42.54 3.43 15.85
CA ALA A 557 -43.94 3.68 15.53
C ALA A 557 -44.44 4.97 16.19
N THR A 558 -45.29 5.70 15.46
CA THR A 558 -45.96 6.93 15.90
C THR A 558 -47.28 7.09 15.13
N ASN A 559 -48.19 7.97 15.57
CA ASN A 559 -49.52 8.18 15.00
C ASN A 559 -49.79 9.64 14.62
N ASP A 560 -48.87 10.26 13.88
CA ASP A 560 -48.80 11.69 13.54
C ASP A 560 -47.99 12.54 14.53
N GLY A 561 -46.89 11.97 15.05
CA GLY A 561 -45.86 12.78 15.73
C GLY A 561 -45.27 13.87 14.80
N PRO A 562 -44.55 14.87 15.35
CA PRO A 562 -43.96 15.95 14.56
C PRO A 562 -43.15 15.42 13.36
N GLU A 563 -43.37 15.97 12.16
CA GLU A 563 -42.78 15.47 10.91
C GLU A 563 -41.26 15.35 11.01
N ASP A 564 -40.60 16.39 11.54
CA ASP A 564 -39.14 16.42 11.77
C ASP A 564 -38.66 15.26 12.67
N MET A 565 -39.46 14.86 13.66
CA MET A 565 -39.15 13.73 14.55
C MET A 565 -39.18 12.40 13.80
N VAL A 566 -40.17 12.23 12.93
CA VAL A 566 -40.35 11.01 12.11
C VAL A 566 -39.20 10.89 11.11
N ASP A 567 -38.86 11.99 10.45
CA ASP A 567 -37.76 12.05 9.49
C ASP A 567 -36.42 11.75 10.16
N ALA A 568 -36.14 12.39 11.31
CA ALA A 568 -34.90 12.16 12.07
C ALA A 568 -34.75 10.69 12.51
N LEU A 569 -35.82 10.07 13.01
CA LEU A 569 -35.81 8.64 13.36
C LEU A 569 -35.60 7.76 12.12
N GLY A 570 -36.32 8.03 11.03
CA GLY A 570 -36.20 7.31 9.76
C GLY A 570 -34.77 7.33 9.22
N GLU A 571 -34.16 8.52 9.15
CA GLU A 571 -32.77 8.68 8.76
C GLU A 571 -31.82 7.92 9.68
N PHE A 572 -32.00 8.02 11.00
CA PHE A 572 -31.16 7.35 11.97
C PHE A 572 -31.15 5.82 11.81
N TYR A 573 -32.33 5.19 11.70
CA TYR A 573 -32.43 3.74 11.51
C TYR A 573 -31.76 3.29 10.21
N ASN A 574 -31.97 4.04 9.13
CA ASN A 574 -31.35 3.76 7.83
C ASN A 574 -29.83 3.89 7.90
N ARG A 575 -29.30 5.01 8.43
CA ARG A 575 -27.85 5.23 8.61
C ARG A 575 -27.20 4.12 9.43
N HIS A 576 -27.80 3.74 10.57
CA HIS A 576 -27.26 2.70 11.44
C HIS A 576 -27.23 1.33 10.76
N LEU A 577 -28.27 1.01 9.98
CA LEU A 577 -28.33 -0.23 9.19
C LEU A 577 -27.27 -0.24 8.08
N ASP A 578 -27.09 0.87 7.37
CA ASP A 578 -26.11 1.02 6.30
C ASP A 578 -24.68 0.88 6.83
N VAL A 579 -24.33 1.57 7.91
CA VAL A 579 -23.01 1.46 8.58
C VAL A 579 -22.72 0.00 8.94
N ARG A 580 -23.70 -0.70 9.53
CA ARG A 580 -23.54 -2.12 9.90
C ARG A 580 -23.31 -3.01 8.68
N ASN A 581 -24.10 -2.82 7.63
CA ASN A 581 -24.03 -3.61 6.41
C ASN A 581 -22.72 -3.36 5.65
N ASP A 582 -22.32 -2.11 5.51
CA ASP A 582 -21.08 -1.72 4.84
C ASP A 582 -19.86 -2.23 5.61
N ARG A 583 -19.89 -2.15 6.95
CA ARG A 583 -18.81 -2.70 7.77
C ARG A 583 -18.69 -4.21 7.65
N ARG A 584 -19.82 -4.94 7.57
CA ARG A 584 -19.82 -6.39 7.31
C ARG A 584 -19.22 -6.74 5.96
N ARG A 585 -19.62 -6.04 4.89
CA ARG A 585 -19.07 -6.24 3.54
C ARG A 585 -17.57 -5.94 3.51
N LEU A 586 -17.13 -4.88 4.20
CA LEU A 586 -15.72 -4.52 4.31
C LEU A 586 -14.90 -5.62 5.00
N ILE A 587 -15.39 -6.14 6.13
CA ILE A 587 -14.75 -7.24 6.87
C ILE A 587 -14.67 -8.51 6.02
N GLN A 588 -15.75 -8.85 5.31
CA GLN A 588 -15.75 -10.01 4.41
C GLN A 588 -14.68 -9.87 3.33
N ARG A 589 -14.62 -8.73 2.63
CA ARG A 589 -13.60 -8.45 1.60
C ARG A 589 -12.19 -8.44 2.18
N TYR A 590 -12.01 -7.96 3.41
CA TYR A 590 -10.72 -8.00 4.09
C TYR A 590 -10.26 -9.45 4.26
N HIS A 591 -11.13 -10.36 4.71
CA HIS A 591 -10.81 -11.78 4.84
C HIS A 591 -10.57 -12.49 3.50
N GLU A 592 -11.21 -12.06 2.42
CA GLU A 592 -10.94 -12.58 1.06
C GLU A 592 -9.53 -12.19 0.57
N LEU A 593 -8.97 -11.08 1.07
CA LEU A 593 -7.66 -10.54 0.69
C LEU A 593 -6.54 -10.83 1.68
N ALA A 594 -6.85 -11.15 2.94
CA ALA A 594 -5.87 -11.48 4.00
C ALA A 594 -5.29 -12.87 3.75
#